data_AF-A0AA43HZJ9-F1
#
_entry.id   AF-A0AA43HZJ9-F1
#
_cell.length_a   1.000
_cell.length_b   1.000
_cell.length_c   1.000
_cell.angle_alpha   90.00
_cell.angle_beta   90.00
_cell.angle_gamma   90.00
#
_symmetry.space_group_name_H-M   'P 1'
#
loop_
_entity.id
_entity.type
_entity.pdbx_description
1 polymer ?
#
loop_
_entity_poly.entity_id
_entity_poly.type
_entity_poly.pdbx_seq_one_letter_code
_entity_poly.pdbx_strand_id
1 'polypeptide(L)'
;MTEVVQFKIIIYNKIIFMKKLIYSLIVLFFFSCSDEEVQYVDLSLSSNIEDCVITGSGTYEFNKTCTIKANSNNSNYSFAGWYEKGVFKYPLSEYSFNLSGDTFLEARFFTDDYINSIEGYVLYQGVRDARAVKYNISYPISLSAGVESTISYEEEVSFDALKIKTTNGSISKDGKNKTFRLSNTEKGSAIITFYTDNSKVDFSFLITIK
;
A
#
# COMPACT_ATOMS: atom_id res chain seq x y z
N MET A 1 -82.24 9.90 10.86
CA MET A 1 -81.32 8.74 11.01
C MET A 1 -80.13 8.78 10.05
N THR A 2 -80.23 9.45 8.90
CA THR A 2 -79.22 9.50 7.83
C THR A 2 -78.02 10.40 8.11
N GLU A 3 -78.19 11.55 8.77
CA GLU A 3 -77.08 12.49 9.03
C GLU A 3 -76.05 11.98 10.03
N VAL A 4 -76.49 11.29 11.09
CA VAL A 4 -75.60 10.71 12.12
C VAL A 4 -74.72 9.60 11.53
N VAL A 5 -75.24 8.83 10.57
CA VAL A 5 -74.49 7.77 9.88
C VAL A 5 -73.45 8.37 8.95
N GLN A 6 -73.80 9.42 8.19
CA GLN A 6 -72.86 10.16 7.33
C GLN A 6 -71.71 10.77 8.14
N PHE A 7 -72.01 11.37 9.29
CA PHE A 7 -70.99 11.96 10.16
C PHE A 7 -70.00 10.92 10.71
N LYS A 8 -70.49 9.73 11.09
CA LYS A 8 -69.63 8.61 11.53
C LYS A 8 -68.72 8.10 10.41
N ILE A 9 -69.22 8.02 9.17
CA ILE A 9 -68.42 7.57 8.00
C ILE A 9 -67.31 8.57 7.68
N ILE A 10 -67.59 9.88 7.72
CA ILE A 10 -66.59 10.93 7.46
C ILE A 10 -65.46 10.87 8.50
N ILE A 11 -65.80 10.73 9.79
CA ILE A 11 -64.81 10.61 10.87
C ILE A 11 -63.97 9.35 10.68
N TYR A 12 -64.61 8.21 10.39
CA TYR A 12 -63.92 6.93 10.19
C TYR A 12 -62.92 6.98 9.03
N ASN A 13 -63.32 7.54 7.89
CA ASN A 13 -62.44 7.72 6.73
C ASN A 13 -61.29 8.68 7.03
N LYS A 14 -61.54 9.75 7.80
CA LYS A 14 -60.50 10.70 8.22
C LYS A 14 -59.46 10.06 9.16
N ILE A 15 -59.89 9.17 10.07
CA ILE A 15 -59.00 8.40 10.95
C ILE A 15 -58.17 7.39 10.14
N ILE A 16 -58.77 6.67 9.18
CA ILE A 16 -58.04 5.75 8.30
C ILE A 16 -57.01 6.49 7.47
N PHE A 17 -57.39 7.64 6.91
CA PHE A 17 -56.49 8.49 6.14
C PHE A 17 -55.31 8.97 6.99
N MET A 18 -55.58 9.46 8.22
CA MET A 18 -54.52 9.86 9.15
C MET A 18 -53.61 8.69 9.55
N LYS A 19 -54.16 7.48 9.78
CA LYS A 19 -53.35 6.29 10.05
C LYS A 19 -52.45 5.91 8.87
N LYS A 20 -52.98 5.96 7.64
CA LYS A 20 -52.18 5.72 6.42
C LYS A 20 -51.12 6.78 6.20
N LEU A 21 -51.44 8.05 6.48
CA LEU A 21 -50.51 9.17 6.38
C LEU A 21 -49.38 9.02 7.41
N ILE A 22 -49.70 8.68 8.66
CA ILE A 22 -48.73 8.41 9.72
C ILE A 22 -47.84 7.21 9.36
N TYR A 23 -48.41 6.11 8.86
CA TYR A 23 -47.63 4.95 8.43
C TYR A 23 -46.70 5.29 7.25
N SER A 24 -47.19 6.07 6.28
CA SER A 24 -46.37 6.56 5.16
C SER A 24 -45.27 7.50 5.63
N LEU A 25 -45.53 8.38 6.60
CA LEU A 25 -44.51 9.28 7.17
C LEU A 25 -43.45 8.49 7.94
N ILE A 26 -43.87 7.49 8.73
CA ILE A 26 -42.97 6.61 9.49
C ILE A 26 -42.09 5.80 8.54
N VAL A 27 -42.67 5.22 7.48
CA VAL A 27 -41.91 4.49 6.45
C VAL A 27 -40.95 5.43 5.71
N LEU A 28 -41.37 6.64 5.35
CA LEU A 28 -40.50 7.66 4.74
C LEU A 28 -39.35 8.09 5.68
N PHE A 29 -39.60 8.17 6.99
CA PHE A 29 -38.60 8.48 8.01
C PHE A 29 -37.59 7.33 8.19
N PHE A 30 -38.04 6.07 8.07
CA PHE A 30 -37.15 4.90 8.06
C PHE A 30 -36.37 4.75 6.74
N PHE A 31 -36.92 5.20 5.60
CA PHE A 31 -36.21 5.22 4.31
C PHE A 31 -35.24 6.40 4.17
N SER A 32 -35.46 7.52 4.87
CA SER A 32 -34.57 8.68 4.80
C SER A 32 -33.35 8.58 5.72
N CYS A 33 -33.29 7.58 6.59
CA CYS A 33 -32.28 7.46 7.63
C CYS A 33 -31.61 6.09 7.56
N SER A 34 -30.98 5.78 6.42
CA SER A 34 -29.84 4.87 6.41
C SER A 34 -28.59 5.74 6.41
N ASP A 35 -28.16 6.19 7.58
CA ASP A 35 -26.80 6.72 7.73
C ASP A 35 -25.85 5.55 7.49
N GLU A 36 -25.23 5.49 6.30
CA GLU A 36 -24.03 4.68 6.11
C GLU A 36 -22.95 5.28 7.02
N GLU A 37 -22.53 4.53 8.03
CA GLU A 37 -21.42 4.93 8.89
C GLU A 37 -20.14 4.95 8.04
N VAL A 38 -19.73 6.14 7.60
CA VAL A 38 -18.48 6.33 6.88
C VAL A 38 -17.34 6.24 7.88
N GLN A 39 -16.57 5.16 7.80
CA GLN A 39 -15.35 5.00 8.57
C GLN A 39 -14.23 5.86 7.98
N TYR A 40 -13.44 6.52 8.83
CA TYR A 40 -12.24 7.27 8.45
C TYR A 40 -10.99 6.63 9.05
N VAL A 41 -9.86 6.86 8.39
CA VAL A 41 -8.52 6.36 8.76
C VAL A 41 -7.47 7.45 8.53
N ASP A 42 -6.44 7.47 9.37
CA ASP A 42 -5.40 8.50 9.33
C ASP A 42 -4.10 8.01 8.67
N LEU A 43 -3.52 8.86 7.84
CA LEU A 43 -2.20 8.68 7.26
C LEU A 43 -1.25 9.75 7.77
N SER A 44 -0.26 9.31 8.54
CA SER A 44 0.82 10.15 9.05
C SER A 44 2.12 9.84 8.32
N LEU A 45 2.85 10.88 7.91
CA LEU A 45 4.10 10.76 7.19
C LEU A 45 5.24 11.47 7.93
N SER A 46 6.44 10.90 7.86
CA SER A 46 7.68 11.52 8.37
C SER A 46 8.85 11.30 7.41
N SER A 47 9.99 11.94 7.69
CA SER A 47 11.25 11.73 6.99
C SER A 47 12.38 11.49 7.97
N ASN A 48 13.42 10.79 7.52
CA ASN A 48 14.70 10.75 8.24
C ASN A 48 15.61 11.97 7.96
N ILE A 49 15.22 12.85 7.03
CA ILE A 49 15.94 14.10 6.71
C ILE A 49 14.98 15.29 6.74
N GLU A 50 15.47 16.45 7.17
CA GLU A 50 14.66 17.69 7.19
C GLU A 50 14.51 18.31 5.81
N ASP A 51 15.52 18.17 4.94
CA ASP A 51 15.57 18.84 3.62
C ASP A 51 14.82 18.06 2.52
N CYS A 52 13.55 17.76 2.78
CA CYS A 52 12.68 17.09 1.83
C CYS A 52 11.26 17.65 1.85
N VAL A 53 10.53 17.40 0.77
CA VAL A 53 9.10 17.68 0.66
C VAL A 53 8.35 16.36 0.66
N ILE A 54 7.46 16.19 1.63
CA ILE A 54 6.59 15.03 1.76
C ILE A 54 5.13 15.47 1.68
N THR A 55 4.33 14.77 0.88
CA THR A 55 2.90 15.05 0.71
C THR A 55 2.08 13.76 0.73
N GLY A 56 0.77 13.91 0.99
CA GLY A 56 -0.19 12.79 1.02
C GLY A 56 -0.61 12.35 2.43
N SER A 57 -0.19 13.05 3.48
CA SER A 57 -0.74 12.84 4.83
C SER A 57 -2.15 13.41 4.94
N GLY A 58 -2.94 12.88 5.88
CA GLY A 58 -4.29 13.35 6.17
C GLY A 58 -5.24 12.23 6.57
N THR A 59 -6.50 12.61 6.76
CA THR A 59 -7.60 11.68 7.06
C THR A 59 -8.33 11.31 5.77
N TYR A 60 -8.54 10.03 5.54
CA TYR A 60 -9.20 9.48 4.36
C TYR A 60 -10.41 8.63 4.77
N GLU A 61 -11.43 8.56 3.92
CA GLU A 61 -12.46 7.54 4.08
C GLU A 61 -11.83 6.14 3.92
N PHE A 62 -12.34 5.18 4.68
CA PHE A 62 -11.87 3.80 4.67
C PHE A 62 -11.85 3.21 3.25
N ASN A 63 -10.74 2.55 2.94
CA ASN A 63 -10.46 1.89 1.67
C ASN A 63 -10.41 2.82 0.44
N LYS A 64 -10.34 4.14 0.62
CA LYS A 64 -10.06 5.08 -0.47
C LYS A 64 -8.59 5.12 -0.83
N THR A 65 -8.32 5.46 -2.09
CA THR A 65 -6.97 5.62 -2.60
C THR A 65 -6.36 6.92 -2.10
N CYS A 66 -5.16 6.83 -1.52
CA CYS A 66 -4.29 7.96 -1.23
C CYS A 66 -3.03 7.87 -2.11
N THR A 67 -2.41 9.03 -2.39
CA THR A 67 -1.13 9.11 -3.08
C THR A 67 -0.13 9.81 -2.17
N ILE A 68 0.95 9.11 -1.84
CA ILE A 68 2.08 9.65 -1.08
C ILE A 68 3.20 10.04 -2.02
N LYS A 69 3.92 11.11 -1.69
CA LYS A 69 5.08 11.57 -2.46
C LYS A 69 6.18 12.10 -1.53
N ALA A 70 7.42 11.75 -1.81
CA ALA A 70 8.60 12.24 -1.08
C ALA A 70 9.73 12.61 -2.05
N ASN A 71 10.22 13.84 -2.01
CA ASN A 71 11.38 14.27 -2.79
C ASN A 71 12.37 15.02 -1.90
N SER A 72 13.66 14.70 -2.02
CA SER A 72 14.72 15.49 -1.42
C SER A 72 14.91 16.79 -2.21
N ASN A 73 15.16 17.91 -1.52
CA ASN A 73 15.58 19.15 -2.19
C ASN A 73 17.07 19.15 -2.52
N ASN A 74 17.83 18.23 -1.92
CA ASN A 74 19.27 18.10 -2.11
C ASN A 74 19.59 16.84 -2.95
N SER A 75 20.33 17.05 -4.03
CA SER A 75 20.73 16.01 -4.99
C SER A 75 21.67 14.94 -4.42
N ASN A 76 22.30 15.21 -3.27
CA ASN A 76 23.18 14.24 -2.61
C ASN A 76 22.41 13.15 -1.88
N TYR A 77 21.08 13.27 -1.75
CA TYR A 77 20.23 12.27 -1.14
C TYR A 77 19.46 11.49 -2.21
N SER A 78 19.58 10.17 -2.14
CA SER A 78 18.76 9.25 -2.94
C SER A 78 17.60 8.75 -2.10
N PHE A 79 16.38 8.76 -2.67
CA PHE A 79 15.22 8.15 -2.04
C PHE A 79 15.42 6.63 -1.95
N ALA A 80 15.26 6.09 -0.75
CA ALA A 80 15.53 4.69 -0.44
C ALA A 80 14.27 3.87 -0.17
N GLY A 81 13.11 4.50 -0.05
CA GLY A 81 11.83 3.84 0.15
C GLY A 81 10.98 4.43 1.26
N TRP A 82 9.73 3.97 1.32
CA TRP A 82 8.81 4.19 2.44
C TRP A 82 8.89 3.03 3.42
N TYR A 83 8.93 3.34 4.71
CA TYR A 83 9.06 2.36 5.79
C TYR A 83 7.89 2.47 6.76
N GLU A 84 7.36 1.33 7.18
CA GLU A 84 6.34 1.23 8.22
C GLU A 84 6.96 0.52 9.42
N LYS A 85 7.02 1.19 10.58
CA LYS A 85 7.61 0.62 11.82
C LYS A 85 9.01 0.03 11.60
N GLY A 86 9.81 0.68 10.75
CA GLY A 86 11.17 0.25 10.41
C GLY A 86 11.26 -0.84 9.33
N VAL A 87 10.14 -1.41 8.88
CA VAL A 87 10.08 -2.39 7.79
C VAL A 87 9.83 -1.67 6.48
N PHE A 88 10.61 -2.00 5.46
CA PHE A 88 10.45 -1.42 4.13
C PHE A 88 9.12 -1.84 3.50
N LYS A 89 8.41 -0.89 2.90
CA LYS A 89 7.05 -1.07 2.37
C LYS A 89 6.94 -0.77 0.87
N TYR A 90 7.34 0.42 0.44
CA TYR A 90 7.15 0.87 -0.94
C TYR A 90 8.45 1.41 -1.56
N PRO A 91 8.83 0.96 -2.77
CA PRO A 91 10.08 1.35 -3.42
C PRO A 91 10.06 2.71 -4.12
N LEU A 92 8.88 3.19 -4.49
CA LEU A 92 8.75 4.40 -5.29
C LEU A 92 8.54 5.62 -4.41
N SER A 93 9.19 6.72 -4.78
CA SER A 93 9.03 8.02 -4.09
C SER A 93 7.61 8.54 -4.18
N GLU A 94 6.87 8.17 -5.24
CA GLU A 94 5.45 8.41 -5.42
C GLU A 94 4.72 7.08 -5.54
N TYR A 95 3.73 6.85 -4.67
CA TYR A 95 2.99 5.59 -4.62
C TYR A 95 1.52 5.82 -4.28
N SER A 96 0.62 5.12 -4.98
CA SER A 96 -0.83 5.16 -4.74
C SER A 96 -1.33 3.82 -4.25
N PHE A 97 -2.11 3.81 -3.17
CA PHE A 97 -2.66 2.61 -2.56
C PHE A 97 -3.95 2.93 -1.81
N ASN A 98 -4.74 1.90 -1.50
CA ASN A 98 -5.94 2.05 -0.68
C ASN A 98 -5.60 2.00 0.80
N LEU A 99 -6.10 2.98 1.55
CA LEU A 99 -5.86 3.10 2.99
C LEU A 99 -6.96 2.35 3.75
N SER A 100 -6.63 1.22 4.37
CA SER A 100 -7.58 0.35 5.09
C SER A 100 -7.43 0.38 6.61
N GLY A 101 -6.62 1.30 7.13
CA GLY A 101 -6.37 1.46 8.55
C GLY A 101 -5.39 2.60 8.79
N ASP A 102 -5.29 3.04 10.05
CA ASP A 102 -4.32 4.04 10.45
C ASP A 102 -2.91 3.60 10.11
N THR A 103 -2.19 4.44 9.38
CA THR A 103 -0.91 4.09 8.78
C THR A 103 0.10 5.19 9.07
N PHE A 104 1.31 4.77 9.45
CA PHE A 104 2.45 5.66 9.61
C PHE A 104 3.58 5.22 8.67
N LEU A 105 4.01 6.11 7.78
CA LEU A 105 5.11 5.85 6.85
C LEU A 105 6.22 6.88 6.99
N GLU A 106 7.45 6.38 7.08
CA GLU A 106 8.68 7.17 7.07
C GLU A 106 9.33 7.09 5.68
N ALA A 107 9.48 8.22 5.00
CA ALA A 107 10.34 8.35 3.83
C ALA A 107 11.80 8.32 4.26
N ARG A 108 12.59 7.40 3.72
CA ARG A 108 14.03 7.33 4.01
C ARG A 108 14.86 7.75 2.80
N PHE A 109 15.88 8.53 3.10
CA PHE A 109 16.87 9.03 2.16
C PHE A 109 18.28 8.75 2.69
N PHE A 110 19.22 8.41 1.80
CA PHE A 110 20.63 8.20 2.17
C PHE A 110 21.56 8.95 1.23
N THR A 111 22.72 9.37 1.78
CA THR A 111 23.83 9.95 1.01
C THR A 111 24.69 8.89 0.35
N ASP A 112 24.73 7.70 0.94
CA ASP A 112 25.43 6.56 0.36
C ASP A 112 24.59 6.00 -0.78
N ASP A 113 25.22 5.78 -1.94
CA ASP A 113 24.61 5.10 -3.08
C ASP A 113 24.43 3.58 -2.83
N TYR A 114 24.54 3.12 -1.58
CA TYR A 114 24.49 1.71 -1.20
C TYR A 114 23.72 1.48 0.11
N ILE A 115 22.80 0.51 0.09
CA ILE A 115 22.06 0.04 1.27
C ILE A 115 22.75 -1.21 1.80
N ASN A 116 23.17 -1.15 3.07
CA ASN A 116 23.93 -2.23 3.68
C ASN A 116 23.06 -3.38 4.18
N SER A 117 21.81 -3.14 4.57
CA SER A 117 20.88 -4.21 4.95
C SER A 117 19.47 -3.66 5.02
N ILE A 118 18.58 -4.16 4.15
CA ILE A 118 17.15 -3.94 4.25
C ILE A 118 16.44 -5.25 4.52
N GLU A 119 15.45 -5.22 5.41
CA GLU A 119 14.62 -6.38 5.70
C GLU A 119 13.50 -6.49 4.67
N GLY A 120 13.44 -7.63 3.98
CA GLY A 120 12.37 -8.00 3.07
C GLY A 120 11.74 -9.32 3.48
N TYR A 121 10.43 -9.46 3.25
CA TYR A 121 9.71 -10.69 3.53
C TYR A 121 9.09 -11.22 2.24
N VAL A 122 9.22 -12.53 2.01
CA VAL A 122 8.51 -13.21 0.91
C VAL A 122 7.65 -14.31 1.50
N LEU A 123 6.36 -14.32 1.12
CA LEU A 123 5.43 -15.37 1.56
C LEU A 123 5.40 -16.52 0.57
N TYR A 124 5.48 -17.74 1.09
CA TYR A 124 5.26 -18.97 0.33
C TYR A 124 3.98 -19.68 0.82
N GLN A 125 3.11 -20.05 -0.12
CA GLN A 125 1.92 -20.87 0.15
C GLN A 125 2.04 -22.21 -0.57
N GLY A 126 2.81 -23.12 0.02
CA GLY A 126 2.91 -24.51 -0.42
C GLY A 126 2.69 -25.46 0.75
N VAL A 127 1.43 -25.87 0.89
CA VAL A 127 0.92 -26.96 1.75
C VAL A 127 0.82 -26.62 3.25
N ARG A 128 -0.43 -26.44 3.69
CA ARG A 128 -0.97 -26.32 5.06
C ARG A 128 -0.61 -25.08 5.90
N ASP A 129 0.59 -24.51 5.79
CA ASP A 129 0.96 -23.28 6.52
C ASP A 129 1.63 -22.24 5.61
N ALA A 130 1.13 -21.01 5.63
CA ALA A 130 1.82 -19.89 5.00
C ALA A 130 3.10 -19.59 5.80
N ARG A 131 4.25 -19.54 5.12
CA ARG A 131 5.54 -19.19 5.74
C ARG A 131 6.02 -17.85 5.21
N ALA A 132 6.44 -16.97 6.12
CA ALA A 132 7.20 -15.77 5.80
C ALA A 132 8.68 -16.07 5.97
N VAL A 133 9.46 -15.88 4.91
CA VAL A 133 10.92 -15.96 4.99
C VAL A 133 11.47 -14.54 4.97
N LYS A 134 12.29 -14.23 5.98
CA LYS A 134 12.99 -12.95 6.10
C LYS A 134 14.30 -13.01 5.31
N TYR A 135 14.54 -11.93 4.56
CA TYR A 135 15.76 -11.69 3.82
C TYR A 135 16.38 -10.36 4.25
N ASN A 136 17.70 -10.35 4.45
CA ASN A 136 18.47 -9.12 4.59
C ASN A 136 19.19 -8.87 3.28
N ILE A 137 18.91 -7.75 2.63
CA ILE A 137 19.39 -7.46 1.27
C ILE A 137 20.32 -6.26 1.31
N SER A 138 21.47 -6.39 0.66
CA SER A 138 22.44 -5.33 0.46
C SER A 138 22.55 -5.02 -1.02
N TYR A 139 22.32 -3.78 -1.41
CA TYR A 139 22.23 -3.41 -2.82
C TYR A 139 22.63 -1.95 -3.09
N PRO A 140 23.13 -1.65 -4.30
CA PRO A 140 23.33 -0.27 -4.71
C PRO A 140 22.00 0.43 -4.99
N ILE A 141 21.83 1.64 -4.46
CA ILE A 141 20.70 2.53 -4.77
C ILE A 141 20.85 3.08 -6.19
N SER A 142 22.08 3.21 -6.69
CA SER A 142 22.34 3.58 -8.07
C SER A 142 23.45 2.78 -8.75
N LEU A 143 23.27 2.55 -10.05
CA LEU A 143 24.17 1.80 -10.94
C LEU A 143 24.54 2.67 -12.14
N SER A 144 25.77 2.58 -12.65
CA SER A 144 26.11 3.18 -13.96
C SER A 144 25.69 2.27 -15.11
N ALA A 145 25.09 2.85 -16.14
CA ALA A 145 24.78 2.11 -17.37
C ALA A 145 26.03 1.43 -17.95
N GLY A 146 25.89 0.17 -18.34
CA GLY A 146 26.96 -0.70 -18.86
C GLY A 146 27.79 -1.40 -17.78
N VAL A 147 27.56 -1.14 -16.49
CA VAL A 147 28.28 -1.76 -15.39
C VAL A 147 27.44 -2.89 -14.80
N GLU A 148 28.04 -4.06 -14.58
CA GLU A 148 27.41 -5.12 -13.80
C GLU A 148 27.50 -4.82 -12.31
N SER A 149 26.44 -5.12 -11.57
CA SER A 149 26.43 -4.99 -10.12
C SER A 149 25.87 -6.22 -9.44
N THR A 150 26.37 -6.44 -8.22
CA THR A 150 25.99 -7.58 -7.41
C THR A 150 25.14 -7.10 -6.25
N ILE A 151 24.03 -7.80 -6.05
CA ILE A 151 23.15 -7.66 -4.89
C ILE A 151 23.37 -8.91 -4.05
N SER A 152 23.65 -8.73 -2.77
CA SER A 152 23.82 -9.84 -1.83
C SER A 152 22.56 -9.98 -0.98
N TYR A 153 22.25 -11.22 -0.59
CA TYR A 153 21.19 -11.47 0.38
C TYR A 153 21.62 -12.51 1.41
N GLU A 154 21.09 -12.35 2.60
CA GLU A 154 21.05 -13.39 3.63
C GLU A 154 19.60 -13.79 3.86
N GLU A 155 19.38 -15.05 4.17
CA GLU A 155 18.06 -15.61 4.47
C GLU A 155 18.10 -16.19 5.87
N GLU A 156 17.06 -15.94 6.66
CA GLU A 156 16.99 -16.46 8.04
C GLU A 156 16.87 -17.99 8.04
N VAL A 157 16.18 -18.54 7.05
CA VAL A 157 16.00 -19.98 6.84
C VAL A 157 16.25 -20.29 5.38
N SER A 158 17.02 -21.34 5.11
CA SER A 158 17.34 -21.76 3.73
C SER A 158 16.08 -21.99 2.90
N PHE A 159 15.99 -21.31 1.75
CA PHE A 159 14.79 -21.33 0.94
C PHE A 159 15.06 -21.27 -0.58
N ASP A 160 15.09 -22.44 -1.22
CA ASP A 160 15.51 -22.55 -2.63
C ASP A 160 14.52 -21.97 -3.65
N ALA A 161 13.25 -21.78 -3.29
CA ALA A 161 12.22 -21.30 -4.21
C ALA A 161 12.22 -19.78 -4.45
N LEU A 162 13.17 -19.03 -3.86
CA LEU A 162 13.29 -17.59 -4.11
C LEU A 162 13.63 -17.30 -5.57
N LYS A 163 12.83 -16.44 -6.19
CA LYS A 163 13.02 -15.91 -7.54
C LYS A 163 13.21 -14.40 -7.52
N ILE A 164 13.75 -13.89 -8.61
CA ILE A 164 13.97 -12.47 -8.82
C ILE A 164 13.54 -12.06 -10.22
N LYS A 165 13.04 -10.84 -10.36
CA LYS A 165 12.75 -10.20 -11.65
C LYS A 165 13.12 -8.72 -11.58
N THR A 166 13.34 -8.14 -12.75
CA THR A 166 13.56 -6.70 -12.90
C THR A 166 12.59 -6.14 -13.93
N THR A 167 12.16 -4.89 -13.76
CA THR A 167 11.38 -4.15 -14.78
C THR A 167 12.26 -3.61 -15.91
N ASN A 168 13.57 -3.51 -15.68
CA ASN A 168 14.52 -2.95 -16.65
C ASN A 168 15.90 -3.60 -16.51
N GLY A 169 16.55 -3.88 -17.63
CA GLY A 169 17.83 -4.59 -17.70
C GLY A 169 17.69 -6.10 -17.55
N SER A 170 18.81 -6.75 -17.24
CA SER A 170 18.91 -8.20 -17.06
C SER A 170 19.29 -8.54 -15.63
N ILE A 171 18.73 -9.63 -15.10
CA ILE A 171 19.03 -10.12 -13.76
C ILE A 171 19.21 -11.64 -13.75
N SER A 172 20.21 -12.12 -13.01
CA SER A 172 20.49 -13.55 -12.82
C SER A 172 20.75 -13.87 -11.35
N LYS A 173 20.38 -15.08 -10.92
CA LYS A 173 20.58 -15.59 -9.55
C LYS A 173 21.79 -16.51 -9.50
N ASP A 174 22.66 -16.29 -8.52
CA ASP A 174 23.69 -17.23 -8.07
C ASP A 174 23.31 -17.71 -6.66
N GLY A 175 22.57 -18.82 -6.59
CA GLY A 175 22.06 -19.37 -5.33
C GLY A 175 23.17 -19.85 -4.40
N LYS A 176 24.30 -20.31 -4.95
CA LYS A 176 25.42 -20.82 -4.16
C LYS A 176 26.11 -19.70 -3.38
N ASN A 177 26.31 -18.56 -4.03
CA ASN A 177 26.95 -17.40 -3.41
C ASN A 177 25.95 -16.45 -2.75
N LYS A 178 24.65 -16.77 -2.79
CA LYS A 178 23.54 -15.91 -2.33
C LYS A 178 23.63 -14.50 -2.89
N THR A 179 23.84 -14.42 -4.20
CA THR A 179 23.90 -13.14 -4.92
C THR A 179 22.99 -13.11 -6.13
N PHE A 180 22.67 -11.90 -6.56
CA PHE A 180 22.06 -11.61 -7.85
C PHE A 180 22.95 -10.66 -8.62
N ARG A 181 23.08 -10.89 -9.92
CA ARG A 181 23.83 -10.02 -10.82
C ARG A 181 22.85 -9.26 -11.70
N LEU A 182 22.98 -7.95 -11.67
CA LEU A 182 22.22 -6.98 -12.45
C LEU A 182 23.12 -6.39 -13.52
N SER A 183 22.60 -6.25 -14.73
CA SER A 183 23.24 -5.47 -15.79
C SER A 183 22.18 -4.65 -16.54
N ASN A 184 22.50 -3.40 -16.84
CA ASN A 184 21.66 -2.56 -17.67
C ASN A 184 22.52 -1.63 -18.52
N THR A 185 22.19 -1.48 -19.80
CA THR A 185 22.87 -0.60 -20.75
C THR A 185 22.20 0.75 -20.92
N GLU A 186 20.95 0.90 -20.46
CA GLU A 186 20.15 2.12 -20.62
C GLU A 186 19.96 2.82 -19.27
N LYS A 187 20.02 4.15 -19.29
CA LYS A 187 19.70 5.00 -18.13
C LYS A 187 18.22 4.90 -17.79
N GLY A 188 17.88 5.09 -16.52
CA GLY A 188 16.49 5.09 -16.06
C GLY A 188 16.35 4.51 -14.66
N SER A 189 15.31 3.71 -14.43
CA SER A 189 15.11 3.02 -13.16
C SER A 189 14.75 1.56 -13.38
N ALA A 190 15.12 0.73 -12.43
CA ALA A 190 14.78 -0.69 -12.37
C ALA A 190 14.15 -1.00 -11.02
N ILE A 191 12.95 -1.58 -11.03
CA ILE A 191 12.37 -2.19 -9.83
C ILE A 191 12.81 -3.64 -9.80
N ILE A 192 13.51 -4.02 -8.74
CA ILE A 192 13.93 -5.39 -8.49
C ILE A 192 12.94 -6.01 -7.53
N THR A 193 12.32 -7.13 -7.95
CA THR A 193 11.30 -7.82 -7.16
C THR A 193 11.74 -9.24 -6.83
N PHE A 194 11.71 -9.55 -5.54
CA PHE A 194 11.94 -10.85 -4.92
C PHE A 194 10.58 -11.51 -4.67
N TYR A 195 10.41 -12.74 -5.16
CA TYR A 195 9.11 -13.42 -5.15
C TYR A 195 9.27 -14.95 -5.11
N THR A 196 8.16 -15.67 -5.00
CA THR A 196 8.12 -17.14 -5.13
C THR A 196 7.00 -17.56 -6.08
N ASP A 197 6.98 -18.83 -6.49
CA ASP A 197 5.82 -19.33 -7.22
C ASP A 197 4.59 -19.28 -6.33
N ASN A 198 3.57 -18.52 -6.76
CA ASN A 198 2.34 -18.21 -6.01
C ASN A 198 2.53 -17.30 -4.78
N SER A 199 3.54 -16.43 -4.75
CA SER A 199 3.69 -15.45 -3.67
C SER A 199 2.48 -14.50 -3.60
N LYS A 200 1.93 -14.34 -2.39
CA LYS A 200 0.94 -13.29 -2.08
C LYS A 200 1.58 -11.98 -1.64
N VAL A 201 2.85 -12.02 -1.26
CA VAL A 201 3.65 -10.87 -0.84
C VAL A 201 5.01 -11.01 -1.48
N ASP A 202 5.32 -10.04 -2.33
CA ASP A 202 6.61 -9.85 -2.96
C ASP A 202 7.33 -8.70 -2.27
N PHE A 203 8.66 -8.73 -2.28
CA PHE A 203 9.49 -7.63 -1.80
C PHE A 203 10.14 -6.95 -2.99
N SER A 204 10.05 -5.62 -3.10
CA SER A 204 10.60 -4.89 -4.24
C SER A 204 11.33 -3.63 -3.84
N PHE A 205 12.49 -3.35 -4.43
CA PHE A 205 13.22 -2.09 -4.24
C PHE A 205 13.55 -1.43 -5.57
N LEU A 206 13.79 -0.12 -5.53
CA LEU A 206 14.15 0.68 -6.70
C LEU A 206 15.68 0.82 -6.78
N ILE A 207 16.21 0.69 -7.99
CA ILE A 207 17.57 1.09 -8.35
C ILE A 207 17.50 2.15 -9.45
N THR A 208 18.28 3.21 -9.30
CA THR A 208 18.45 4.25 -10.32
C THR A 208 19.64 3.92 -11.21
N ILE A 209 19.49 4.00 -12.53
CA ILE A 209 20.55 3.73 -13.49
C ILE A 209 20.99 5.07 -14.11
N LYS A 210 22.22 5.48 -13.75
CA LYS A 210 22.86 6.76 -14.10
C LYS A 210 23.66 6.66 -15.40
#